data_AF-A0A841GIG9-F1
#
_entry.id   AF-A0A841GIG9-F1
#
_cell.length_a   1.000
_cell.length_b   1.000
_cell.length_c   1.000
_cell.angle_alpha   90.00
_cell.angle_beta   90.00
_cell.angle_gamma   90.00
#
_symmetry.space_group_name_H-M   'P 1'
#
loop_
_entity.id
_entity.type
_entity.pdbx_description
1 polymer ?
#
loop_
_entity_poly.entity_id
_entity_poly.type
_entity_poly.pdbx_seq_one_letter_code
_entity_poly.pdbx_strand_id
1 'polypeptide(L)'
;MRFIDSFTVKYVRKNKKDYLTKIVKNLSEYHENGLKCEIKSNQNFGRIKLELYETSKDGELVLFKGLFFSNIDDFEFSEVRVFSEKLSLNNSLVSDVIVSEVSDNVIKGLIYDNNVVYVILDENQTKEMTNNEISYLVLKYLIEDIFEEEFRKDDYELEIEAELTDFFM
;
A
#
# COMPACT_ATOMS: atom_id res chain seq x y z
N MET A 1 -2.07 0.15 17.29
CA MET A 1 -1.51 0.41 15.96
C MET A 1 -0.30 1.31 16.10
N ARG A 2 0.86 0.86 15.63
CA ARG A 2 2.13 1.61 15.64
C ARG A 2 2.69 1.62 14.22
N PHE A 3 3.13 2.77 13.72
CA PHE A 3 3.85 2.84 12.45
C PHE A 3 5.22 2.19 12.59
N ILE A 4 5.61 1.36 11.62
CA ILE A 4 6.89 0.63 11.64
C ILE A 4 7.82 1.17 10.56
N ASP A 5 7.35 1.17 9.31
CA ASP A 5 8.19 1.45 8.16
C ASP A 5 7.33 1.88 6.96
N SER A 6 7.97 2.53 6.00
CA SER A 6 7.38 2.96 4.75
C SER A 6 8.42 2.88 3.64
N PHE A 7 8.13 2.10 2.60
CA PHE A 7 9.03 1.98 1.46
C PHE A 7 8.29 1.68 0.17
N THR A 8 8.94 1.95 -0.96
CA THR A 8 8.37 1.68 -2.28
C THR A 8 8.84 0.32 -2.80
N VAL A 9 7.89 -0.39 -3.38
CA VAL A 9 8.05 -1.72 -3.95
C VAL A 9 7.66 -1.69 -5.43
N LYS A 10 8.57 -2.14 -6.28
CA LYS A 10 8.28 -2.47 -7.68
C LYS A 10 8.14 -3.97 -7.82
N TYR A 11 7.09 -4.41 -8.51
CA TYR A 11 6.94 -5.81 -8.88
C TYR A 11 6.67 -5.98 -10.36
N VAL A 12 7.10 -7.12 -10.90
CA VAL A 12 6.80 -7.53 -12.27
C VAL A 12 6.69 -9.04 -12.36
N ARG A 13 5.65 -9.53 -13.04
CA ARG A 13 5.51 -10.94 -13.42
C ARG A 13 6.53 -11.23 -14.51
N LYS A 14 7.39 -12.23 -14.29
CA LYS A 14 8.55 -12.54 -15.13
C LYS A 14 8.21 -12.68 -16.61
N ASN A 15 7.10 -13.36 -16.93
CA ASN A 15 6.63 -13.55 -18.31
C ASN A 15 6.02 -12.29 -18.96
N LYS A 16 5.88 -11.18 -18.23
CA LYS A 16 5.38 -9.88 -18.71
C LYS A 16 6.44 -8.80 -18.80
N LYS A 17 7.71 -9.09 -18.48
CA LYS A 17 8.81 -8.12 -18.54
C LYS A 17 8.94 -7.46 -19.91
N ASP A 18 8.95 -8.26 -20.99
CA ASP A 18 9.08 -7.73 -22.35
C ASP A 18 7.90 -6.82 -22.73
N TYR A 19 6.72 -7.13 -22.21
CA TYR A 19 5.53 -6.32 -22.41
C TYR A 19 5.63 -4.99 -21.65
N LEU A 20 6.06 -5.02 -20.39
CA LEU A 20 6.30 -3.80 -19.59
C LEU A 20 7.33 -2.90 -20.25
N THR A 21 8.45 -3.44 -20.73
CA THR A 21 9.50 -2.68 -21.44
C THR A 21 8.94 -1.95 -22.67
N LYS A 22 8.06 -2.59 -23.44
CA LYS A 22 7.40 -1.95 -24.59
C LYS A 22 6.47 -0.82 -24.16
N ILE A 23 5.68 -1.01 -23.10
CA ILE A 23 4.82 0.03 -22.55
C ILE A 23 5.66 1.23 -22.12
N VAL A 24 6.70 1.01 -21.31
CA VAL A 24 7.56 2.08 -20.80
C VAL A 24 8.18 2.88 -21.94
N LYS A 25 8.67 2.21 -22.98
CA LYS A 25 9.21 2.89 -24.17
C LYS A 25 8.17 3.80 -24.83
N ASN A 26 6.96 3.29 -25.07
CA ASN A 26 5.88 4.08 -25.68
C ASN A 26 5.48 5.27 -24.79
N LEU A 27 5.46 5.08 -23.46
CA LEU A 27 5.15 6.15 -22.51
C LEU A 27 6.20 7.27 -22.52
N SER A 28 7.48 6.92 -22.67
CA SER A 28 8.54 7.92 -22.83
C SER A 28 8.32 8.78 -24.07
N GLU A 29 7.95 8.17 -25.20
CA GLU A 29 7.63 8.90 -26.44
C GLU A 29 6.43 9.86 -26.24
N TYR A 30 5.40 9.47 -25.47
CA TYR A 30 4.29 10.38 -25.13
C TYR A 30 4.73 11.53 -24.20
N HIS A 31 5.60 11.26 -23.23
CA HIS A 31 6.16 12.28 -22.35
C HIS A 31 6.99 13.33 -23.12
N GLU A 32 7.78 12.90 -24.10
CA GLU A 32 8.51 13.81 -24.99
C GLU A 32 7.58 14.75 -25.76
N ASN A 33 6.34 14.33 -26.02
CA ASN A 33 5.29 15.13 -26.63
C ASN A 33 4.45 15.94 -25.63
N GLY A 34 4.88 16.02 -24.36
CA GLY A 34 4.23 16.80 -23.30
C GLY A 34 3.02 16.11 -22.65
N LEU A 35 2.76 14.84 -22.94
CA LEU A 35 1.68 14.08 -22.32
C LEU A 35 2.18 13.34 -21.08
N LYS A 36 1.63 13.69 -19.91
CA LYS A 36 1.91 12.98 -18.67
C LYS A 36 1.10 11.68 -18.62
N CYS A 37 1.76 10.56 -18.83
CA CYS A 37 1.17 9.22 -18.71
C CYS A 37 1.83 8.45 -17.56
N GLU A 38 1.02 7.77 -16.75
CA GLU A 38 1.49 6.98 -15.61
C GLU A 38 0.98 5.53 -15.73
N ILE A 39 1.82 4.58 -15.33
CA ILE A 39 1.44 3.17 -15.27
C ILE A 39 0.66 2.94 -13.98
N LYS A 40 -0.61 2.54 -14.11
CA LYS A 40 -1.36 2.01 -12.97
C LYS A 40 -0.92 0.58 -12.67
N SER A 41 -0.65 0.31 -11.39
CA SER A 41 -0.37 -1.02 -10.90
C SER A 41 -1.54 -1.96 -11.20
N ASN A 42 -1.22 -3.21 -11.54
CA ASN A 42 -2.16 -4.29 -11.86
C ASN A 42 -1.52 -5.63 -11.55
N GLN A 43 -2.20 -6.74 -11.80
CA GLN A 43 -1.70 -8.06 -11.44
C GLN A 43 -0.33 -8.43 -12.03
N ASN A 44 0.09 -7.81 -13.13
CA ASN A 44 1.32 -8.15 -13.83
C ASN A 44 2.52 -7.30 -13.42
N PHE A 45 2.29 -6.06 -13.02
CA PHE A 45 3.35 -5.14 -12.62
C PHE A 45 2.77 -3.94 -11.89
N GLY A 46 3.61 -3.32 -11.07
CA GLY A 46 3.23 -2.10 -10.38
C GLY A 46 4.37 -1.48 -9.61
N ARG A 47 4.15 -0.23 -9.20
CA ARG A 47 4.97 0.50 -8.23
C ARG A 47 4.04 0.96 -7.13
N ILE A 48 4.19 0.36 -5.96
CA ILE A 48 3.32 0.60 -4.80
C ILE A 48 4.18 1.07 -3.62
N LYS A 49 3.68 2.02 -2.85
CA LYS A 49 4.25 2.41 -1.56
C LYS A 49 3.56 1.59 -0.49
N LEU A 50 4.32 0.83 0.29
CA LEU A 50 3.82 0.14 1.46
C LEU A 50 3.97 1.07 2.66
N GLU A 51 2.88 1.32 3.39
CA GLU A 51 2.91 1.97 4.70
C GLU A 51 2.53 0.92 5.75
N LEU A 52 3.52 0.49 6.53
CA LEU A 52 3.40 -0.64 7.44
C LEU A 52 3.12 -0.17 8.86
N TYR A 53 2.14 -0.82 9.46
CA TYR A 53 1.79 -0.66 10.85
C TYR A 53 1.68 -2.03 11.50
N GLU A 54 1.85 -2.09 12.82
CA GLU A 54 1.62 -3.30 13.61
C GLU A 54 0.60 -3.06 14.70
N THR A 55 -0.03 -4.15 15.12
CA THR A 55 -0.91 -4.18 16.28
C THR A 55 -0.97 -5.58 16.87
N SER A 56 -1.06 -5.67 18.19
CA SER A 56 -1.40 -6.90 18.92
C SER A 56 -2.90 -7.04 19.21
N LYS A 57 -3.70 -6.02 18.86
CA LYS A 57 -5.16 -6.00 19.03
C LYS A 57 -5.87 -6.54 17.79
N ASP A 58 -7.14 -6.87 17.94
CA ASP A 58 -8.06 -7.18 16.84
C ASP A 58 -8.97 -5.97 16.54
N GLY A 59 -9.47 -5.90 15.32
CA GLY A 59 -10.22 -4.76 14.80
C GLY A 59 -10.22 -4.73 13.28
N GLU A 60 -10.91 -3.73 12.71
CA GLU A 60 -10.95 -3.50 11.27
C GLU A 60 -10.07 -2.30 10.91
N LEU A 61 -9.31 -2.41 9.82
CA LEU A 61 -8.65 -1.25 9.23
C LEU A 61 -9.69 -0.45 8.44
N VAL A 62 -9.84 0.83 8.79
CA VAL A 62 -10.73 1.76 8.09
C VAL A 62 -9.95 2.98 7.61
N LEU A 63 -10.09 3.32 6.32
CA LEU A 63 -9.55 4.53 5.71
C LEU A 63 -10.67 5.52 5.41
N PHE A 64 -10.57 6.71 5.99
CA PHE A 64 -11.48 7.81 5.72
C PHE A 64 -10.89 8.77 4.70
N LYS A 65 -11.71 9.17 3.74
CA LYS A 65 -11.42 10.29 2.84
C LYS A 65 -12.49 11.36 3.05
N GLY A 66 -12.05 12.59 3.19
CA GLY A 66 -12.97 13.69 3.46
C GLY A 66 -12.26 14.99 3.75
N LEU A 67 -13.05 15.98 4.14
CA LEU A 67 -12.57 17.28 4.57
C LEU A 67 -12.72 17.37 6.08
N PHE A 68 -11.62 17.72 6.74
CA PHE A 68 -11.62 18.04 8.16
C PHE A 68 -11.68 19.56 8.31
N PHE A 69 -12.70 20.05 9.01
CA PHE A 69 -12.84 21.47 9.30
C PHE A 69 -12.19 21.76 10.66
N SER A 70 -10.86 21.69 10.69
CA SER A 70 -10.02 21.97 11.86
C SER A 70 -8.82 22.86 11.48
N ASN A 71 -8.22 23.54 12.46
CA ASN A 71 -6.89 24.10 12.29
C ASN A 71 -5.90 22.94 12.19
N ILE A 72 -5.06 22.93 11.14
CA ILE A 72 -4.06 21.87 10.91
C ILE A 72 -3.12 21.68 12.10
N ASP A 73 -2.84 22.76 12.84
CA ASP A 73 -1.94 22.74 14.01
C ASP A 73 -2.52 21.97 15.22
N ASP A 74 -3.83 21.75 15.27
CA ASP A 74 -4.52 21.03 16.35
C ASP A 74 -4.97 19.61 15.94
N PHE A 75 -4.61 19.16 14.74
CA PHE A 75 -5.13 17.90 14.17
C PHE A 75 -4.17 16.72 14.39
N GLU A 76 -4.57 15.77 15.23
CA GLU A 76 -3.87 14.49 15.31
C GLU A 76 -4.29 13.58 14.15
N PHE A 77 -3.38 13.34 13.20
CA PHE A 77 -3.60 12.41 12.07
C PHE A 77 -3.88 10.95 12.50
N SER A 78 -3.72 10.62 13.79
CA SER A 78 -4.17 9.36 14.39
C SER A 78 -5.70 9.21 14.37
N GLU A 79 -6.47 10.31 14.29
CA GLU A 79 -7.94 10.30 14.27
C GLU A 79 -8.55 9.86 12.94
N VAL A 80 -7.79 9.92 11.84
CA VAL A 80 -8.24 9.54 10.47
C VAL A 80 -7.83 8.13 10.05
N ARG A 81 -6.97 7.48 10.82
CA ARG A 81 -6.51 6.10 10.59
C ARG A 81 -6.62 5.34 11.91
N VAL A 82 -7.74 4.65 12.10
CA VAL A 82 -7.99 3.91 13.35
C VAL A 82 -8.20 2.45 13.04
N PHE A 83 -7.69 1.63 13.94
CA PHE A 83 -7.97 0.21 14.03
C PHE A 83 -8.84 0.00 15.28
N SER A 84 -10.15 0.24 15.15
CA SER A 84 -11.14 0.13 16.24
C SER A 84 -12.54 -0.18 15.68
N GLU A 85 -13.39 -0.80 16.51
CA GLU A 85 -14.80 -1.08 16.18
C GLU A 85 -15.70 0.19 16.10
N LYS A 86 -15.21 1.34 16.56
CA LYS A 86 -15.97 2.61 16.59
C LYS A 86 -15.06 3.81 16.36
N LEU A 87 -15.44 4.64 15.40
CA LEU A 87 -14.86 5.95 15.11
C LEU A 87 -15.83 7.07 15.44
N SER A 88 -15.33 8.15 16.03
CA SER A 88 -16.08 9.40 16.23
C SER A 88 -15.31 10.54 15.60
N LEU A 89 -15.71 10.98 14.41
CA LEU A 89 -15.13 12.14 13.74
C LEU A 89 -15.95 13.40 14.07
N ASN A 90 -15.38 14.32 14.84
CA ASN A 90 -16.02 15.61 15.09
C ASN A 90 -15.64 16.60 13.97
N ASN A 91 -16.59 17.44 13.52
CA ASN A 91 -16.36 18.50 12.52
C ASN A 91 -15.72 18.06 11.19
N SER A 92 -16.19 16.96 10.61
CA SER A 92 -15.72 16.47 9.31
C SER A 92 -16.86 16.28 8.31
N LEU A 93 -16.55 16.48 7.02
CA LEU A 93 -17.36 16.00 5.91
C LEU A 93 -16.69 14.76 5.34
N VAL A 94 -17.28 13.59 5.57
CA VAL A 94 -16.81 12.33 5.00
C VAL A 94 -17.27 12.25 3.55
N SER A 95 -16.32 12.08 2.63
CA SER A 95 -16.61 11.87 1.21
C SER A 95 -16.62 10.39 0.84
N ASP A 96 -15.78 9.59 1.49
CA ASP A 96 -15.65 8.16 1.22
C ASP A 96 -15.09 7.42 2.44
N VAL A 97 -15.45 6.14 2.57
CA VAL A 97 -14.98 5.24 3.64
C VAL A 97 -14.64 3.90 3.03
N ILE A 98 -13.41 3.45 3.24
CA ILE A 98 -12.94 2.15 2.77
C ILE A 98 -12.65 1.30 4.00
N VAL A 99 -13.25 0.12 4.08
CA VAL A 99 -13.00 -0.86 5.13
C VAL A 99 -12.21 -2.02 4.53
N SER A 100 -11.16 -2.45 5.21
CA SER A 100 -10.40 -3.63 4.80
C SER A 100 -11.25 -4.88 4.93
N GLU A 101 -11.47 -5.60 3.83
CA GLU A 101 -12.07 -6.93 3.83
C GLU A 101 -11.05 -8.04 4.13
N VAL A 102 -9.75 -7.70 4.08
CA VAL A 102 -8.66 -8.63 4.39
C VAL A 102 -8.48 -8.74 5.90
N SER A 103 -8.61 -9.95 6.42
CA SER A 103 -8.31 -10.31 7.81
C SER A 103 -7.78 -11.74 7.87
N ASP A 104 -6.49 -11.89 8.17
CA ASP A 104 -5.83 -13.17 8.48
C ASP A 104 -4.96 -13.00 9.74
N ASN A 105 -4.37 -14.10 10.21
CA ASN A 105 -3.50 -14.14 11.39
C ASN A 105 -2.23 -13.29 11.24
N VAL A 106 -1.79 -12.98 10.01
CA VAL A 106 -0.55 -12.20 9.76
C VAL A 106 -0.85 -10.79 9.26
N ILE A 107 -1.69 -10.64 8.24
CA ILE A 107 -2.19 -9.33 7.78
C ILE A 107 -3.57 -9.10 8.38
N LYS A 108 -3.63 -8.23 9.39
CA LYS A 108 -4.86 -7.85 10.10
C LYS A 108 -5.70 -6.81 9.35
N GLY A 109 -5.14 -6.17 8.33
CA GLY A 109 -5.87 -5.24 7.48
C GLY A 109 -5.01 -4.78 6.31
N LEU A 110 -5.63 -4.62 5.14
CA LEU A 110 -4.99 -4.15 3.92
C LEU A 110 -5.96 -3.25 3.14
N ILE A 111 -5.56 -2.01 2.89
CA ILE A 111 -6.29 -1.10 1.99
C ILE A 111 -5.35 -0.63 0.89
N TYR A 112 -5.74 -0.89 -0.36
CA TYR A 112 -5.07 -0.35 -1.53
C TYR A 112 -5.79 0.91 -2.01
N ASP A 113 -5.10 2.06 -1.92
CA ASP A 113 -5.61 3.34 -2.41
C ASP A 113 -4.62 4.00 -3.36
N ASN A 114 -5.01 4.10 -4.64
CA ASN A 114 -4.19 4.59 -5.75
C ASN A 114 -2.88 3.82 -5.94
N ASN A 115 -1.84 4.22 -5.22
CA ASN A 115 -0.48 3.69 -5.29
C ASN A 115 0.11 3.48 -3.89
N VAL A 116 -0.69 3.64 -2.84
CA VAL A 116 -0.33 3.37 -1.46
C VAL A 116 -1.11 2.15 -0.98
N VAL A 117 -0.43 1.24 -0.30
CA VAL A 117 -1.03 0.08 0.35
C VAL A 117 -0.79 0.24 1.85
N TYR A 118 -1.87 0.49 2.58
CA TYR A 118 -1.86 0.55 4.03
C TYR A 118 -1.99 -0.87 4.56
N VAL A 119 -1.02 -1.30 5.37
CA VAL A 119 -0.98 -2.68 5.86
C VAL A 119 -0.87 -2.68 7.38
N ILE A 120 -1.78 -3.40 8.04
CA ILE A 120 -1.70 -3.72 9.46
C ILE A 120 -1.21 -5.16 9.61
N LEU A 121 -0.07 -5.33 10.26
CA LEU A 121 0.56 -6.61 10.55
C LEU A 121 0.30 -7.03 12.01
N ASP A 122 0.23 -8.33 12.26
CA ASP A 122 0.30 -8.85 13.63
C ASP A 122 1.73 -8.77 14.16
N GLU A 123 1.91 -7.99 15.24
CA GLU A 123 3.20 -7.71 15.86
C GLU A 123 4.01 -8.97 16.20
N ASN A 124 3.33 -10.04 16.65
CA ASN A 124 4.01 -11.25 17.09
C ASN A 124 4.39 -12.15 15.91
N GLN A 125 3.58 -12.18 14.86
CA GLN A 125 3.82 -13.02 13.69
C GLN A 125 4.87 -12.43 12.73
N THR A 126 5.00 -11.10 12.68
CA THR A 126 5.87 -10.43 11.69
C THR A 126 7.17 -9.86 12.25
N LYS A 127 7.43 -10.03 13.55
CA LYS A 127 8.60 -9.42 14.22
C LYS A 127 9.94 -9.71 13.57
N GLU A 128 10.13 -10.93 13.07
CA GLU A 128 11.39 -11.40 12.47
C GLU A 128 11.34 -11.40 10.93
N MET A 129 10.26 -10.90 10.33
CA MET A 129 10.13 -10.85 8.87
C MET A 129 10.90 -9.67 8.29
N THR A 130 11.59 -9.92 7.18
CA THR A 130 12.24 -8.87 6.40
C THR A 130 11.23 -8.09 5.56
N ASN A 131 11.57 -6.85 5.18
CA ASN A 131 10.76 -6.05 4.26
C ASN A 131 10.47 -6.77 2.93
N ASN A 132 11.39 -7.61 2.46
CA ASN A 132 11.18 -8.44 1.27
C ASN A 132 10.11 -9.52 1.50
N GLU A 133 10.14 -10.22 2.63
CA GLU A 133 9.12 -11.22 2.97
C GLU A 133 7.76 -10.58 3.18
N ILE A 134 7.70 -9.44 3.85
CA ILE A 134 6.47 -8.65 4.00
C ILE A 134 5.96 -8.20 2.62
N SER A 135 6.84 -7.75 1.73
CA SER A 135 6.45 -7.33 0.37
C SER A 135 5.82 -8.47 -0.42
N TYR A 136 6.38 -9.68 -0.36
CA TYR A 136 5.79 -10.85 -1.02
C TYR A 136 4.45 -11.25 -0.39
N LEU A 137 4.32 -11.14 0.93
CA LEU A 137 3.07 -11.40 1.63
C LEU A 137 1.99 -10.41 1.17
N VAL A 138 2.29 -9.11 1.23
CA VAL A 138 1.37 -8.05 0.78
C VAL A 138 1.02 -8.20 -0.70
N LEU A 139 2.00 -8.52 -1.54
CA LEU A 139 1.77 -8.76 -2.96
C LEU A 139 0.82 -9.94 -3.19
N LYS A 140 0.95 -11.04 -2.43
CA LYS A 140 0.01 -12.16 -2.51
C LYS A 140 -1.43 -11.68 -2.31
N TYR A 141 -1.71 -10.95 -1.23
CA TYR A 141 -3.04 -10.41 -0.94
C TYR A 141 -3.54 -9.44 -2.01
N LEU A 142 -2.67 -8.54 -2.50
CA LEU A 142 -3.03 -7.63 -3.60
C LEU A 142 -3.42 -8.37 -4.88
N ILE A 143 -2.67 -9.41 -5.24
CA ILE A 143 -2.92 -10.18 -6.46
C ILE A 143 -4.17 -11.06 -6.31
N GLU A 144 -4.30 -11.78 -5.19
CA GLU A 144 -5.38 -12.74 -4.97
C GLU A 144 -6.72 -12.07 -4.63
N ASP A 145 -6.74 -11.10 -3.71
CA ASP A 145 -8.00 -10.56 -3.18
C ASP A 145 -8.46 -9.29 -3.91
N ILE A 146 -7.51 -8.47 -4.40
CA ILE A 146 -7.84 -7.18 -5.04
C ILE A 146 -7.86 -7.30 -6.56
N PHE A 147 -6.91 -8.03 -7.15
CA PHE A 147 -6.89 -8.26 -8.61
C PHE A 147 -7.49 -9.59 -9.04
N GLU A 148 -7.95 -10.41 -8.08
CA GLU A 148 -8.67 -11.68 -8.32
C GLU A 148 -7.89 -12.70 -9.18
N GLU A 149 -6.58 -12.81 -8.97
CA GLU A 149 -5.67 -13.66 -9.76
C GLU A 149 -4.82 -14.60 -8.88
N GLU A 150 -4.41 -15.75 -9.41
CA GLU A 150 -3.57 -16.69 -8.66
C GLU A 150 -2.14 -16.13 -8.46
N PHE A 151 -1.69 -16.09 -7.20
CA PHE A 151 -0.33 -15.66 -6.88
C PHE A 151 0.64 -16.83 -6.71
N ARG A 152 1.77 -16.76 -7.43
CA ARG A 152 2.91 -17.66 -7.24
C ARG A 152 4.17 -16.85 -7.07
N LYS A 153 4.81 -16.91 -5.91
CA LYS A 153 6.03 -16.14 -5.58
C LYS A 153 7.08 -16.20 -6.68
N ASP A 154 7.34 -17.39 -7.22
CA ASP A 154 8.37 -17.62 -8.24
C ASP A 154 8.05 -17.01 -9.61
N ASP A 155 6.79 -16.65 -9.88
CA ASP A 155 6.40 -15.96 -11.12
C ASP A 155 6.76 -14.47 -11.09
N TYR A 156 7.08 -13.91 -9.92
CA TYR A 156 7.31 -12.48 -9.73
C TYR A 156 8.76 -12.17 -9.40
N GLU A 157 9.17 -10.97 -9.78
CA GLU A 157 10.35 -10.31 -9.28
C GLU A 157 9.95 -9.02 -8.56
N LEU A 158 10.66 -8.76 -7.45
CA LEU A 158 10.41 -7.66 -6.55
C LEU A 158 11.72 -6.87 -6.35
N GLU A 159 11.59 -5.55 -6.41
CA GLU A 159 12.66 -4.59 -6.11
C GLU A 159 12.12 -3.61 -5.08
N ILE A 160 12.80 -3.50 -3.94
CA ILE A 160 12.52 -2.46 -2.95
C ILE A 160 13.39 -1.26 -3.30
N GLU A 161 12.76 -0.12 -3.61
CA GLU A 161 13.48 1.12 -3.79
C GLU A 161 14.01 1.57 -2.42
N ALA A 162 15.33 1.69 -2.32
CA ALA A 162 15.94 2.35 -1.17
C ALA A 162 15.55 3.83 -1.22
N GLU A 163 14.76 4.30 -0.27
CA GLU A 163 14.62 5.74 -0.06
C GLU A 163 15.97 6.26 0.45
N LEU A 164 16.59 7.18 -0.28
CA LEU A 164 17.78 7.92 0.16
C LEU A 164 17.35 8.93 1.25
N THR A 165 16.82 8.45 2.36
CA THR A 165 16.39 9.29 3.49
C THR A 165 17.57 9.71 4.38
N ASP A 166 18.76 9.11 4.23
CA ASP A 166 19.96 9.41 5.03
C ASP A 166 20.99 10.35 4.38
N PHE A 167 20.73 10.92 3.18
CA PHE A 167 21.69 11.83 2.55
C PHE A 167 21.58 13.30 3.01
N PHE A 168 20.58 13.63 3.84
CA PHE A 168 20.37 14.96 4.40
C PHE A 168 20.10 14.88 5.91
N MET A 169 21.08 14.42 6.69
CA MET A 169 21.19 14.75 8.13
C MET A 169 22.44 15.58 8.38
#